data_AF-A0A8J5J0B1-F1
#
_entry.id   AF-A0A8J5J0B1-F1
#
_cell.length_a   1.000
_cell.length_b   1.000
_cell.length_c   1.000
_cell.angle_alpha   90.00
_cell.angle_beta   90.00
_cell.angle_gamma   90.00
#
_symmetry.space_group_name_H-M   'P 1'
#
loop_
_entity.id
_entity.type
_entity.pdbx_description
1 polymer ?
#
loop_
_entity_poly.entity_id
_entity_poly.type
_entity_poly.pdbx_seq_one_letter_code
_entity_poly.pdbx_strand_id
1 'polypeptide(L)'
;AGRKRKERQESYAAQIIQQGREKRRAGGSAVYSALVTQIPPTSNACERLFSECKVILTPQRSSILPAHFEMLAFLRANKDMWDITR
;
A
#
# COMPACT_ATOMS: atom_id res chain seq x y z
N ALA A 1 51.42 -31.85 25.93
CA ALA A 1 51.37 -31.12 24.65
C ALA A 1 49.97 -30.53 24.46
N GLY A 2 49.80 -29.21 24.52
CA GLY A 2 48.51 -28.55 24.28
C GLY A 2 48.72 -27.35 23.36
N ARG A 3 48.31 -27.45 22.09
CA ARG A 3 48.49 -26.39 21.09
C ARG A 3 47.51 -25.25 21.38
N LYS A 4 48.04 -24.06 21.67
CA LYS A 4 47.28 -22.80 21.82
C LYS A 4 46.51 -22.52 20.53
N ARG A 5 45.17 -22.47 20.62
CA ARG A 5 44.28 -22.15 19.50
C ARG A 5 44.50 -20.68 19.11
N LYS A 6 45.01 -20.43 17.91
CA LYS A 6 45.24 -19.08 17.37
C LYS A 6 43.88 -18.41 17.13
N GLU A 7 43.66 -17.29 17.78
CA GLU A 7 42.44 -16.50 17.66
C GLU A 7 42.27 -16.04 16.20
N ARG A 8 41.09 -16.32 15.64
CA ARG A 8 40.79 -16.03 14.24
C ARG A 8 40.53 -14.54 14.11
N GLN A 9 41.51 -13.82 13.56
CA GLN A 9 41.39 -12.40 13.27
C GLN A 9 40.21 -12.16 12.32
N GLU A 10 39.27 -11.32 12.71
CA GLU A 10 38.09 -11.02 11.89
C GLU A 10 38.52 -10.38 10.57
N SER A 11 38.01 -10.91 9.46
CA SER A 11 38.29 -10.38 8.12
C SER A 11 37.70 -8.98 7.98
N TYR A 12 38.41 -8.09 7.29
CA TYR A 12 37.95 -6.74 6.94
C TYR A 12 36.52 -6.71 6.37
N ALA A 13 36.16 -7.73 5.57
CA ALA A 13 34.79 -7.87 5.04
C ALA A 13 33.73 -8.03 6.15
N ALA A 14 34.04 -8.73 7.24
CA ALA A 14 33.13 -8.91 8.37
C ALA A 14 32.86 -7.59 9.11
N GLN A 15 33.88 -6.75 9.27
CA GLN A 15 33.75 -5.42 9.86
C GLN A 15 32.86 -4.50 9.01
N ILE A 16 33.03 -4.51 7.68
CA ILE A 16 32.16 -3.73 6.78
C ILE A 16 30.70 -4.19 6.88
N ILE A 17 30.46 -5.50 6.97
CA ILE A 17 29.10 -6.04 7.12
C ILE A 17 28.46 -5.62 8.45
N GLN A 18 29.20 -5.65 9.56
CA GLN A 18 28.72 -5.19 10.87
C GLN A 18 28.39 -3.69 10.86
N GLN A 19 29.29 -2.85 10.36
CA GLN A 19 29.07 -1.40 10.24
C GLN A 19 27.88 -1.05 9.34
N GLY A 20 27.67 -1.82 8.27
CA GLY A 20 26.51 -1.68 7.39
C GLY A 20 25.19 -2.09 8.05
N ARG A 21 25.20 -3.07 8.97
CA ARG A 21 24.01 -3.52 9.70
C ARG A 21 23.51 -2.49 10.72
N GLU A 22 24.41 -1.81 11.42
CA GLU A 22 24.03 -0.76 12.39
C GLU A 22 23.41 0.45 11.67
N LYS A 23 23.98 0.88 10.54
CA LYS A 23 23.44 1.98 9.73
C LYS A 23 22.06 1.67 9.14
N ARG A 24 21.78 0.41 8.77
CA ARG A 24 20.47 -0.01 8.24
C ARG A 24 19.38 -0.12 9.32
N ARG A 25 19.77 -0.40 10.58
CA ARG A 25 18.83 -0.40 11.71
C ARG A 25 18.41 1.01 12.13
N ALA A 26 19.18 2.03 11.75
CA ALA A 26 18.86 3.44 11.92
C ALA A 26 17.97 4.00 10.79
N GLY A 27 17.34 3.15 9.97
CA GLY A 27 16.19 3.55 9.17
C GLY A 27 15.03 3.85 10.11
N GLY A 28 14.96 5.09 10.60
CA GLY A 28 13.87 5.55 11.45
C GLY A 28 12.54 5.18 10.81
N SER A 29 11.72 4.43 11.53
CA SER A 29 10.34 4.19 11.12
C SER A 29 9.69 5.57 10.94
N ALA A 30 9.35 5.90 9.70
CA ALA A 30 8.65 7.14 9.43
C ALA A 30 7.37 7.13 10.28
N VAL A 31 7.25 8.12 11.17
CA VAL A 31 6.08 8.25 12.04
C VAL A 31 4.95 8.79 11.15
N TYR A 32 4.18 7.88 10.59
CA TYR A 32 2.99 8.21 9.83
C TYR A 32 1.86 8.59 10.79
N SER A 33 0.94 9.42 10.32
CA SER A 33 -0.27 9.72 11.07
C SER A 33 -1.08 8.45 11.32
N ALA A 34 -1.81 8.40 12.43
CA ALA A 34 -2.72 7.29 12.72
C ALA A 34 -3.74 7.05 11.58
N LEU A 35 -4.02 8.07 10.76
CA LEU A 35 -4.90 8.01 9.61
C LEU A 35 -4.41 7.03 8.53
N VAL A 36 -3.11 6.75 8.44
CA VAL A 36 -2.58 5.78 7.46
C VAL A 36 -3.18 4.39 7.67
N THR A 37 -3.57 4.05 8.90
CA THR A 37 -4.22 2.75 9.20
C THR A 37 -5.61 2.62 8.57
N GLN A 38 -6.25 3.73 8.20
CA GLN A 38 -7.55 3.76 7.55
C GLN A 38 -7.44 3.56 6.04
N ILE A 39 -6.25 3.78 5.47
CA ILE A 39 -6.01 3.61 4.03
C ILE A 39 -5.69 2.13 3.81
N PRO A 40 -6.46 1.42 2.96
CA PRO A 40 -6.16 0.05 2.62
C PRO A 40 -4.74 -0.07 2.04
N PRO A 41 -3.99 -1.14 2.36
CA PRO A 41 -2.63 -1.32 1.85
C PRO A 41 -2.57 -1.61 0.35
N THR A 42 -3.71 -1.87 -0.29
CA THR A 42 -3.81 -2.21 -1.72
C THR A 42 -4.93 -1.46 -2.43
N SER A 43 -4.85 -1.39 -3.76
CA SER A 43 -5.83 -0.77 -4.66
C SER A 43 -7.12 -1.57 -4.87
N ASN A 44 -7.32 -2.69 -4.16
CA ASN A 44 -8.46 -3.60 -4.40
C ASN A 44 -9.81 -2.88 -4.36
N ALA A 45 -9.98 -1.90 -3.47
CA ALA A 45 -11.21 -1.11 -3.39
C ALA A 45 -11.45 -0.29 -4.67
N CYS A 46 -10.41 0.33 -5.21
CA CYS A 46 -10.47 1.08 -6.46
C CYS A 46 -10.76 0.16 -7.66
N GLU A 47 -10.13 -1.01 -7.72
CA GLU A 47 -10.36 -1.99 -8.80
C GLU A 47 -11.80 -2.51 -8.82
N ARG A 48 -12.37 -2.78 -7.64
CA ARG A 48 -13.79 -3.14 -7.50
C ARG A 48 -14.70 -2.00 -7.95
N LEU A 49 -14.39 -0.76 -7.56
CA LEU A 49 -15.13 0.42 -8.02
C LEU A 49 -15.13 0.52 -9.56
N PHE A 50 -13.96 0.43 -10.20
CA PHE A 50 -13.89 0.50 -11.66
C PHE A 50 -14.57 -0.67 -12.36
N SER A 51 -14.57 -1.86 -11.74
CA SER A 51 -15.33 -3.01 -12.22
C SER A 51 -16.83 -2.75 -12.20
N GLU A 52 -17.35 -2.12 -11.14
CA GLU A 52 -18.76 -1.70 -11.06
C GLU A 52 -19.10 -0.58 -12.05
N CYS A 53 -18.19 0.37 -12.23
CA CYS A 53 -18.34 1.47 -13.20
C CYS A 53 -18.52 0.98 -14.64
N LYS A 54 -17.99 -0.20 -14.98
CA LYS A 54 -18.21 -0.84 -16.28
C LYS A 54 -19.70 -1.03 -16.60
N VAL A 55 -20.54 -1.25 -15.59
CA VAL A 55 -22.01 -1.37 -15.76
C VAL A 55 -22.64 -0.02 -16.13
N ILE A 56 -22.02 1.09 -15.75
CA ILE A 56 -22.49 2.45 -16.07
C ILE A 56 -22.04 2.84 -17.49
N LEU A 57 -20.83 2.44 -17.88
CA LEU A 57 -20.25 2.68 -19.21
C LEU A 57 -20.67 1.60 -20.20
N THR A 58 -21.92 1.68 -20.67
CA THR A 58 -22.40 0.83 -21.76
C THR A 58 -22.23 1.52 -23.13
N PRO A 59 -22.14 0.77 -24.24
CA PRO A 59 -22.04 1.37 -25.59
C PRO A 59 -23.18 2.34 -25.91
N GLN A 60 -24.37 2.07 -25.39
CA GLN A 60 -25.57 2.92 -25.54
C GLN A 60 -25.45 4.24 -24.74
N ARG A 61 -24.56 4.29 -23.75
CA ARG A 61 -24.27 5.46 -22.92
C ARG A 61 -22.92 6.08 -23.25
N SER A 62 -22.34 5.77 -24.41
CA SER A 62 -21.05 6.30 -24.85
C SER A 62 -21.00 7.82 -24.97
N SER A 63 -22.15 8.48 -25.16
CA SER A 63 -22.28 9.95 -25.19
C SER A 63 -22.42 10.59 -23.80
N ILE A 64 -22.28 9.84 -22.71
CA ILE A 64 -22.35 10.42 -21.36
C ILE A 64 -21.13 11.32 -21.13
N LEU A 65 -21.38 12.54 -20.62
CA LEU A 65 -20.30 13.44 -20.22
C LEU A 65 -19.53 12.82 -19.04
N PRO A 66 -18.19 12.91 -18.99
CA PRO A 66 -17.40 12.40 -17.85
C PRO A 66 -17.92 12.93 -16.50
N ALA A 67 -18.29 14.22 -16.46
CA ALA A 67 -19.10 14.89 -15.44
C ALA A 67 -20.18 14.00 -14.79
N HIS A 68 -21.07 13.51 -15.66
CA HIS A 68 -22.26 12.76 -15.26
C HIS A 68 -21.92 11.31 -14.90
N PHE A 69 -20.94 10.72 -15.59
CA PHE A 69 -20.47 9.38 -15.25
C PHE A 69 -19.88 9.34 -13.84
N GLU A 70 -19.04 10.32 -13.47
CA GLU A 70 -18.45 10.43 -12.14
C GLU A 70 -19.53 10.53 -11.05
N MET A 71 -20.55 11.37 -11.27
CA MET A 71 -21.68 11.48 -10.35
C MET A 71 -22.46 10.17 -10.21
N LEU A 72 -22.75 9.47 -11.31
CA LEU A 72 -23.45 8.18 -11.27
C LEU A 72 -22.62 7.11 -10.55
N ALA A 73 -21.31 7.06 -10.80
CA ALA A 73 -20.39 6.16 -10.12
C ALA A 73 -20.35 6.45 -8.62
N PHE A 74 -20.29 7.72 -8.23
CA PHE A 74 -20.31 8.15 -6.83
C PHE A 74 -21.61 7.73 -6.12
N LEU A 75 -22.77 7.99 -6.72
CA LEU A 75 -24.07 7.63 -6.15
C LEU A 75 -24.22 6.11 -6.02
N ARG A 76 -23.77 5.35 -7.04
CA ARG A 76 -23.85 3.88 -7.04
C ARG A 76 -22.94 3.26 -5.99
N ALA A 77 -21.69 3.73 -5.89
CA ALA A 77 -20.72 3.20 -4.93
C ALA A 77 -21.13 3.41 -3.47
N ASN A 78 -21.88 4.49 -3.21
CA ASN A 78 -22.34 4.86 -1.88
C ASN A 78 -23.83 4.55 -1.67
N LYS A 79 -24.44 3.64 -2.45
CA LYS A 79 -25.89 3.35 -2.41
C LYS A 79 -26.41 3.14 -0.98
N ASP A 80 -25.65 2.44 -0.15
CA ASP A 80 -26.02 2.12 1.24
C ASP A 80 -26.07 3.35 2.16
N MET A 81 -25.38 4.43 1.81
CA MET A 81 -25.42 5.69 2.57
C MET A 81 -26.70 6.50 2.31
N TRP A 82 -27.40 6.20 1.22
CA TRP A 82 -28.58 6.93 0.77
C TRP A 82 -29.89 6.19 1.05
N ASP A 83 -29.84 4.91 1.47
CA ASP A 83 -31.04 4.16 1.80
C ASP A 83 -31.65 4.73 3.10
N ILE A 84 -32.87 5.24 3.02
CA ILE A 84 -33.58 5.89 4.14
C ILE A 84 -34.13 4.82 5.12
N THR A 85 -34.01 3.54 4.78
CA THR A 85 -34.60 2.46 5.58
C THR A 85 -33.78 2.18 6.85
N ARG A 86 -34.11 2.93 7.91
CA ARG A 86 -33.87 2.58 9.31
C ARG A 86 -35.16 2.67 10.10
#